data_AF-A0A955YUE6-F1
#
_entry.id   AF-A0A955YUE6-F1
#
_cell.length_a   1.000
_cell.length_b   1.000
_cell.length_c   1.000
_cell.angle_alpha   90.00
_cell.angle_beta   90.00
_cell.angle_gamma   90.00
#
_symmetry.space_group_name_H-M   'P 1'
#
loop_
_entity.id
_entity.type
_entity.pdbx_description
1 polymer ?
#
loop_
_entity_poly.entity_id
_entity_poly.type
_entity_poly.pdbx_seq_one_letter_code
_entity_poly.pdbx_strand_id
1 'polypeptide(L)'
;ADNAAYWVGEVFFVQQQYEQALRSFEGLIVSYPKGNKVPDALLRAGLCHFRMGHDKKARAYFKRLKELFPDTVAARLASREDDR
;
A
#
# COMPACT_ATOMS: atom_id res chain seq x y z
N ALA A 1 10.70 9.20 -11.23
CA ALA A 1 9.34 8.76 -11.60
C ALA A 1 8.62 8.09 -10.42
N ASP A 2 9.34 7.35 -9.58
CA ASP A 2 8.86 6.56 -8.43
C ASP A 2 7.99 7.38 -7.44
N ASN A 3 8.28 8.66 -7.24
CA ASN A 3 7.49 9.51 -6.35
C ASN A 3 6.14 9.93 -6.97
N ALA A 4 6.06 10.12 -8.29
CA ALA A 4 4.86 10.70 -8.92
C ALA A 4 3.66 9.74 -8.85
N ALA A 5 3.87 8.46 -9.15
CA ALA A 5 2.82 7.44 -9.05
C ALA A 5 2.31 7.26 -7.60
N TYR A 6 3.22 7.37 -6.62
CA TYR A 6 2.85 7.35 -5.20
C TYR A 6 1.93 8.51 -4.84
N TRP A 7 2.32 9.74 -5.21
CA TRP A 7 1.53 10.93 -4.89
C TRP A 7 0.17 10.95 -5.61
N VAL A 8 0.10 10.43 -6.84
CA VAL A 8 -1.18 10.25 -7.54
C VAL A 8 -2.08 9.26 -6.79
N GLY A 9 -1.53 8.14 -6.33
CA GLY A 9 -2.27 7.18 -5.50
C GLY A 9 -2.78 7.81 -4.20
N GLU A 10 -1.96 8.62 -3.53
CA GLU A 10 -2.35 9.34 -2.31
C GLU A 10 -3.49 10.33 -2.55
N VAL A 11 -3.46 11.07 -3.67
CA VAL A 11 -4.54 11.99 -4.04
C VAL A 11 -5.86 11.24 -4.21
N PHE A 12 -5.84 10.11 -4.92
CA PHE A 12 -7.02 9.26 -5.06
C PHE A 12 -7.48 8.68 -3.72
N PHE A 13 -6.56 8.28 -2.86
CA PHE A 13 -6.88 7.74 -1.53
C PHE A 13 -7.61 8.77 -0.66
N VAL A 14 -7.11 10.02 -0.64
CA VAL A 14 -7.75 11.13 0.10
C VAL A 14 -9.13 11.47 -0.47
N GLN A 15 -9.31 11.33 -1.78
CA GLN A 15 -10.62 11.48 -2.45
C GLN A 15 -11.54 10.25 -2.27
N GLN A 16 -11.14 9.26 -1.46
CA GLN A 16 -11.86 8.00 -1.25
C GLN A 16 -12.06 7.17 -2.53
N GLN A 17 -11.29 7.47 -3.57
CA GLN A 17 -11.24 6.76 -4.84
C GLN A 17 -10.29 5.57 -4.72
N TYR A 18 -10.64 4.61 -3.86
CA TYR A 18 -9.74 3.54 -3.42
C TYR A 18 -9.31 2.60 -4.55
N GLU A 19 -10.15 2.39 -5.57
CA GLU A 19 -9.78 1.57 -6.72
C GLU A 19 -8.72 2.25 -7.60
N GLN A 20 -8.86 3.57 -7.82
CA GLN A 20 -7.90 4.39 -8.57
C GLN A 20 -6.57 4.47 -7.80
N ALA A 21 -6.66 4.65 -6.47
CA ALA A 21 -5.52 4.65 -5.58
C ALA A 21 -4.77 3.31 -5.65
N LEU A 22 -5.49 2.20 -5.51
CA LEU A 22 -4.93 0.85 -5.58
C LEU A 22 -4.17 0.61 -6.88
N ARG A 23 -4.77 0.93 -8.04
CA ARG A 23 -4.09 0.80 -9.35
C ARG A 23 -2.79 1.59 -9.42
N SER A 24 -2.77 2.78 -8.82
CA SER A 24 -1.57 3.64 -8.79
C SER A 24 -0.47 3.02 -7.93
N PHE A 25 -0.81 2.51 -6.75
CA PHE A 25 0.13 1.85 -5.85
C PHE A 25 0.64 0.52 -6.42
N GLU A 26 -0.24 -0.32 -6.97
CA GLU A 26 0.15 -1.57 -7.62
C GLU A 26 1.05 -1.32 -8.83
N GLY A 27 0.72 -0.31 -9.65
CA GLY A 27 1.56 0.11 -10.78
C GLY A 27 2.96 0.54 -10.33
N LEU A 28 3.08 1.24 -9.21
CA LEU A 28 4.38 1.60 -8.61
C LEU A 28 5.16 0.35 -8.17
N ILE A 29 4.50 -0.57 -7.46
CA ILE A 29 5.13 -1.81 -6.96
C ILE A 29 5.66 -2.66 -8.11
N VAL A 30 4.91 -2.77 -9.21
CA VAL A 30 5.30 -3.55 -10.39
C VAL A 30 6.42 -2.85 -11.19
N SER A 31 6.31 -1.54 -11.38
CA SER A 31 7.27 -0.78 -12.20
C SER A 31 8.60 -0.57 -11.48
N TYR A 32 8.56 -0.44 -10.15
CA TYR A 32 9.71 -0.10 -9.31
C TYR A 32 9.82 -1.03 -8.10
N PRO A 33 10.01 -2.35 -8.27
CA PRO A 33 9.94 -3.32 -7.17
C PRO A 33 11.03 -3.13 -6.09
N LYS A 34 12.09 -2.38 -6.41
CA LYS A 34 13.18 -2.01 -5.48
C LYS A 34 13.16 -0.53 -5.09
N GLY A 35 12.11 0.20 -5.46
CA GLY A 35 11.95 1.61 -5.15
C GLY A 35 11.79 1.84 -3.66
N ASN A 36 12.31 2.97 -3.17
CA ASN A 36 12.20 3.36 -1.76
C ASN A 36 10.74 3.60 -1.30
N LYS A 37 9.81 3.80 -2.24
CA LYS A 37 8.36 3.96 -1.99
C LYS A 37 7.56 2.66 -2.02
N VAL A 38 8.18 1.52 -2.35
CA VAL A 38 7.47 0.24 -2.36
C VAL A 38 6.88 -0.14 -1.00
N PRO A 39 7.59 0.04 0.15
CA PRO A 39 7.00 -0.27 1.45
C PRO A 39 5.75 0.57 1.74
N ASP A 40 5.80 1.87 1.44
CA ASP A 40 4.69 2.79 1.62
C ASP A 40 3.52 2.44 0.67
N ALA A 41 3.82 2.12 -0.59
CA ALA A 41 2.81 1.73 -1.58
C ALA A 41 2.10 0.43 -1.20
N LEU A 42 2.83 -0.57 -0.65
CA LEU A 42 2.23 -1.81 -0.15
C LEU A 42 1.29 -1.56 1.03
N LEU A 43 1.69 -0.68 1.97
CA LEU A 43 0.83 -0.27 3.08
C LEU A 43 -0.45 0.37 2.56
N ARG A 44 -0.33 1.31 1.62
CA ARG A 44 -1.46 2.02 1.04
C ARG A 44 -2.38 1.12 0.22
N ALA A 45 -1.84 0.18 -0.54
CA ALA A 45 -2.63 -0.84 -1.25
C ALA A 45 -3.45 -1.69 -0.28
N GLY A 46 -2.84 -2.14 0.83
CA GLY A 46 -3.55 -2.85 1.89
C GLY A 46 -4.68 -2.01 2.51
N LEU A 47 -4.42 -0.74 2.80
CA LEU A 47 -5.42 0.19 3.32
C LEU A 47 -6.55 0.47 2.31
N CYS A 48 -6.26 0.56 1.01
CA CYS A 48 -7.29 0.68 -0.02
C CYS A 48 -8.24 -0.52 0.03
N HIS A 49 -7.70 -1.74 0.09
CA HIS A 49 -8.50 -2.95 0.22
C HIS A 49 -9.34 -2.95 1.49
N PHE A 50 -8.77 -2.55 2.63
CA PHE A 50 -9.49 -2.46 3.89
C PHE A 50 -10.66 -1.46 3.81
N ARG A 51 -10.43 -0.28 3.22
CA ARG A 51 -11.47 0.74 3.00
C ARG A 51 -12.58 0.29 2.04
N MET A 52 -12.29 -0.67 1.17
CA MET A 52 -13.27 -1.30 0.28
C MET A 52 -13.96 -2.52 0.91
N GLY A 53 -13.66 -2.88 2.17
CA GLY A 53 -14.20 -4.08 2.83
C GLY A 53 -13.56 -5.40 2.36
N HIS A 54 -12.42 -5.33 1.66
CA HIS A 54 -11.69 -6.48 1.16
C HIS A 54 -10.63 -6.97 2.15
N ASP A 55 -11.03 -7.30 3.38
CA ASP A 55 -10.10 -7.55 4.49
C ASP A 55 -9.08 -8.65 4.18
N LYS A 56 -9.51 -9.76 3.57
CA LYS A 56 -8.60 -10.85 3.19
C LYS A 56 -7.47 -10.37 2.27
N LYS A 57 -7.78 -9.47 1.33
CA LYS A 57 -6.78 -8.88 0.42
C LYS A 57 -5.90 -7.89 1.17
N ALA A 58 -6.48 -7.06 2.05
CA ALA A 58 -5.72 -6.12 2.89
C ALA A 58 -4.64 -6.85 3.72
N ARG A 59 -5.03 -7.91 4.44
CA ARG A 59 -4.08 -8.70 5.24
C ARG A 59 -2.99 -9.35 4.40
N ALA A 60 -3.31 -9.80 3.18
CA ALA A 60 -2.29 -10.33 2.27
C ALA A 60 -1.24 -9.27 1.91
N TYR A 61 -1.66 -8.03 1.67
CA TYR A 61 -0.75 -6.91 1.43
C TYR A 61 0.09 -6.55 2.67
N PHE A 62 -0.53 -6.50 3.85
CA PHE A 62 0.20 -6.23 5.11
C PHE A 62 1.20 -7.34 5.44
N LYS A 63 0.82 -8.60 5.25
CA LYS A 63 1.72 -9.75 5.41
C LYS A 63 2.91 -9.65 4.46
N ARG A 64 2.66 -9.41 3.17
CA ARG A 64 3.72 -9.23 2.17
C ARG A 64 4.66 -8.08 2.53
N LEU A 65 4.14 -6.97 3.03
CA LEU A 65 4.94 -5.84 3.51
C LEU A 65 5.83 -6.21 4.70
N LYS A 66 5.28 -6.94 5.69
CA LYS A 66 6.03 -7.42 6.85
C LYS A 66 7.13 -8.42 6.46
N GLU A 67 6.89 -9.27 5.47
CA GLU A 67 7.86 -10.26 4.98
C GLU A 67 8.98 -9.62 4.15
N LEU A 68 8.64 -8.66 3.27
CA LEU A 68 9.61 -8.05 2.36
C LEU A 68 10.37 -6.89 2.98
N PHE A 69 9.76 -6.15 3.92
CA PHE A 69 10.32 -4.91 4.48
C PHE A 69 10.15 -4.82 6.01
N PRO A 70 10.56 -5.83 6.79
CA PRO A 70 10.27 -5.93 8.23
C PRO A 70 10.74 -4.74 9.06
N ASP A 71 11.88 -4.12 8.70
CA ASP A 71 12.50 -3.04 9.49
C ASP A 71 11.93 -1.65 9.19
N THR A 72 10.99 -1.55 8.25
CA THR A 72 10.42 -0.26 7.83
C THR A 72 9.34 0.24 8.78
N VAL A 73 9.16 1.57 8.81
CA VAL A 73 8.02 2.19 9.49
C VAL A 73 6.70 1.65 8.94
N ALA A 74 6.63 1.45 7.61
CA ALA A 74 5.45 0.92 6.95
C ALA A 74 5.07 -0.48 7.48
N ALA A 75 6.03 -1.39 7.67
CA ALA A 75 5.75 -2.71 8.25
C ALA A 75 5.22 -2.64 9.69
N ARG A 76 5.77 -1.73 10.51
CA ARG A 76 5.25 -1.49 11.88
C ARG A 76 3.82 -0.96 11.87
N LEU A 77 3.49 -0.07 10.93
CA LEU A 77 2.12 0.43 10.76
C LEU A 77 1.19 -0.67 10.24
N ALA A 78 1.67 -1.50 9.31
CA ALA A 78 0.90 -2.62 8.77
C ALA A 78 0.45 -3.59 9.86
N SER A 79 1.32 -3.92 10.83
CA SER A 79 0.93 -4.74 11.98
C SER A 79 -0.22 -4.11 12.77
N ARG A 80 -0.16 -2.81 13.03
CA ARG A 80 -1.20 -2.11 13.80
C ARG A 80 -2.55 -2.08 13.08
N GLU A 81 -2.54 -1.98 11.76
CA GLU A 81 -3.77 -1.96 10.95
C GLU A 81 -4.30 -3.37 10.67
N ASP A 82 -3.45 -4.41 10.67
CA ASP A 82 -3.84 -5.82 10.53
C ASP A 82 -4.55 -6.36 11.78
N ASP A 83 -4.21 -5.80 12.95
CA ASP A 83 -4.79 -6.14 14.26
C ASP A 83 -6.15 -5.46 14.55
N ARG A 84 -6.61 -4.57 13.65
CA ARG A 84 -7.92 -3.88 13.75
C ARG A 84 -9.05 -4.70 13.14
#